data_AF-A0A177WDK2-F1
#
_entry.id   AF-A0A177WDK2-F1
#
_cell.length_a   1.000
_cell.length_b   1.000
_cell.length_c   1.000
_cell.angle_alpha   90.00
_cell.angle_beta   90.00
_cell.angle_gamma   90.00
#
_symmetry.space_group_name_H-M   'P 1'
#
loop_
_entity.id
_entity.type
_entity.pdbx_description
1 polymer ?
#
loop_
_entity_poly.entity_id
_entity_poly.type
_entity_poly.pdbx_seq_one_letter_code
_entity_poly.pdbx_strand_id
1 'polypeptide(L)'
;MFGETMMFATKLLKWYLEHGLAVSNITFAVRYERKAHFKSFSEQVSNERRVRDTSPGYKLRGEMMKLMGNSSYGKCITNFLKQETAKIVTGDNYIKNIRRNNYIEHQDMNKGCEFRFKKMSFKQSLPIHIRFQVYQLAKLRVLQFYYDSIDYSIDKSDYQYCMMDTDSAYIAISDESLEVIKPSLKDEFKKNRHLWLGRDDTIENKVYDSRTPGLFKLEYEGNCIISLASKMYYCDENKFSSKGINKKQNEITKQKYVDALKDRNEIA
;
A
#
# COMPACT_ATOMS: atom_id res chain seq x y z
N MET A 1 0.72 4.60 -21.43
CA MET A 1 -0.36 3.87 -20.72
C MET A 1 -1.63 4.69 -20.88
N PHE A 2 -2.62 4.19 -21.61
CA PHE A 2 -3.91 4.86 -21.79
C PHE A 2 -4.92 4.25 -20.81
N GLY A 3 -5.58 5.09 -20.02
CA GLY A 3 -6.61 4.68 -19.09
C GLY A 3 -7.98 5.09 -19.62
N GLU A 4 -8.86 4.13 -19.85
CA GLU A 4 -10.24 4.41 -20.22
C GLU A 4 -11.10 4.54 -18.95
N THR A 5 -11.93 5.59 -18.88
CA THR A 5 -12.88 5.84 -17.78
C THR A 5 -12.22 5.89 -16.39
N MET A 6 -11.23 6.78 -16.23
CA MET A 6 -10.56 6.99 -14.94
C MET A 6 -11.18 8.14 -14.14
N MET A 7 -11.21 7.97 -12.81
CA MET A 7 -11.56 9.04 -11.86
C MET A 7 -10.33 9.41 -11.05
N PHE A 8 -10.05 10.71 -10.94
CA PHE A 8 -8.91 11.23 -10.18
C PHE A 8 -9.36 12.18 -9.07
N ALA A 9 -8.65 12.17 -7.95
CA ALA A 9 -8.75 13.26 -7.00
C ALA A 9 -8.11 14.52 -7.60
N THR A 10 -8.70 15.69 -7.36
CA THR A 10 -8.25 16.97 -7.96
C THR A 10 -6.75 17.21 -7.80
N LYS A 11 -6.19 16.93 -6.61
CA LYS A 11 -4.76 17.14 -6.35
C LYS A 11 -3.85 16.25 -7.18
N LEU A 12 -4.20 14.98 -7.34
CA LEU A 12 -3.41 14.05 -8.12
C LEU A 12 -3.48 14.39 -9.61
N LEU A 13 -4.68 14.73 -10.10
CA LEU A 13 -4.84 15.13 -11.51
C LEU A 13 -4.01 16.38 -11.83
N LYS A 14 -4.07 17.41 -10.97
CA LYS A 14 -3.25 18.62 -11.13
C LYS A 14 -1.76 18.30 -11.21
N TRP A 15 -1.27 17.48 -10.28
CA TRP A 15 0.13 17.05 -10.29
C TRP A 15 0.48 16.31 -11.59
N TYR A 16 -0.39 15.41 -12.08
CA TYR A 16 -0.16 14.75 -13.37
C TYR A 16 -0.13 15.72 -14.56
N LEU A 17 -1.02 16.72 -14.59
CA LEU A 17 -1.03 17.75 -15.64
C LEU A 17 0.28 18.56 -15.63
N GLU A 18 0.77 18.92 -14.44
CA GLU A 18 2.06 19.60 -14.25
C GLU A 18 3.24 18.74 -14.75
N HIS A 19 3.09 17.41 -14.71
CA HIS A 19 4.07 16.44 -15.20
C HIS A 19 3.79 15.95 -16.63
N GLY A 20 3.01 16.70 -17.41
CA GLY A 20 2.82 16.48 -18.84
C GLY A 20 1.76 15.45 -19.22
N LEU A 21 0.97 14.93 -18.28
CA LEU A 21 -0.20 14.11 -18.63
C LEU A 21 -1.21 14.98 -19.38
N ALA A 22 -1.62 14.56 -20.57
CA ALA A 22 -2.68 15.22 -21.33
C ALA A 22 -4.05 14.61 -20.98
N VAL A 23 -5.04 15.46 -20.72
CA VAL A 23 -6.45 15.06 -20.53
C VAL A 23 -7.26 15.58 -21.71
N SER A 24 -7.79 14.67 -22.52
CA SER A 24 -8.53 15.00 -23.74
C SER A 24 -10.03 15.18 -23.53
N ASN A 25 -10.61 14.56 -22.49
CA ASN A 25 -12.05 14.60 -22.26
C ASN A 25 -12.38 14.47 -20.75
N ILE A 26 -13.18 15.40 -20.23
CA ILE A 26 -13.72 15.36 -18.88
C ILE A 26 -15.24 15.27 -18.99
N THR A 27 -15.78 14.09 -18.71
CA THR A 27 -17.23 13.82 -18.84
C THR A 27 -17.99 13.94 -17.51
N PHE A 28 -17.27 13.93 -16.38
CA PHE A 28 -17.88 13.91 -15.05
C PHE A 28 -16.98 14.58 -14.02
N ALA A 29 -17.59 15.39 -13.13
CA ALA A 29 -16.91 16.02 -12.02
C ALA A 29 -17.78 15.96 -10.75
N VAL A 30 -17.15 15.69 -9.61
CA VAL A 30 -17.81 15.70 -8.30
C VAL A 30 -17.24 16.85 -7.48
N ARG A 31 -18.11 17.78 -7.09
CA ARG A 31 -17.76 18.83 -6.13
C ARG A 31 -17.86 18.28 -4.71
N TYR A 32 -16.89 18.63 -3.89
CA TYR A 32 -16.90 18.31 -2.46
C TYR A 32 -16.34 19.48 -1.65
N GLU A 33 -16.74 19.57 -0.39
CA GLU A 33 -16.16 20.50 0.57
C GLU A 33 -15.07 19.79 1.37
N ARG A 34 -13.85 20.34 1.38
CA ARG A 34 -12.74 19.72 2.12
C ARG A 34 -12.89 20.01 3.61
N LYS A 35 -13.07 18.95 4.41
CA LYS A 35 -13.09 19.02 5.88
C LYS A 35 -12.14 18.00 6.49
N ALA A 36 -11.69 18.27 7.71
CA ALA A 36 -10.75 17.43 8.46
C ALA A 36 -11.47 16.53 9.50
N HIS A 37 -12.57 15.88 9.09
CA HIS A 37 -13.43 15.09 10.00
C HIS A 37 -12.71 13.96 10.72
N PHE A 38 -11.62 13.44 10.15
CA PHE A 38 -10.84 12.33 10.71
C PHE A 38 -9.54 12.78 11.39
N LYS A 39 -9.35 14.09 11.62
CA LYS A 39 -8.12 14.62 12.23
C LYS A 39 -7.85 13.98 13.59
N SER A 40 -8.83 14.04 14.50
CA SER A 40 -8.71 13.46 15.85
C SER A 40 -8.44 11.95 15.80
N PHE A 41 -9.13 11.23 14.91
CA PHE A 41 -8.91 9.80 14.71
C PHE A 41 -7.49 9.49 14.23
N SER A 42 -6.99 10.23 13.23
CA SER A 42 -5.62 10.05 12.73
C SER A 42 -4.57 10.39 13.78
N GLU A 43 -4.79 11.46 14.55
CA GLU A 43 -3.91 11.87 15.65
C GLU A 43 -3.88 10.81 16.75
N GLN A 44 -5.04 10.24 17.11
CA GLN A 44 -5.14 9.14 18.06
C GLN A 44 -4.33 7.92 17.58
N VAL A 45 -4.49 7.49 16.32
CA VAL A 45 -3.71 6.38 15.75
C VAL A 45 -2.20 6.63 15.86
N SER A 46 -1.74 7.82 15.51
CA SER A 46 -0.31 8.17 15.59
C SER A 46 0.18 8.24 17.04
N ASN A 47 -0.55 8.89 17.94
CA ASN A 47 -0.16 9.07 19.34
C ASN A 47 -0.06 7.74 20.08
N GLU A 48 -1.03 6.86 19.90
CA GLU A 48 -1.01 5.53 20.50
C GLU A 48 0.15 4.67 20.00
N ARG A 49 0.52 4.83 18.73
CA ARG A 49 1.70 4.17 18.16
C ARG A 49 3.01 4.77 18.67
N ARG A 50 3.04 6.07 19.01
CA ARG A 50 4.19 6.69 19.68
C ARG A 50 4.37 6.15 21.09
N VAL A 51 3.29 6.11 21.89
CA VAL A 51 3.32 5.52 23.25
C VAL A 51 3.78 4.06 23.22
N ARG A 52 3.32 3.29 22.23
CA ARG A 52 3.76 1.91 22.01
C ARG A 52 5.28 1.80 21.86
N ASP A 53 5.90 2.71 21.12
CA ASP A 53 7.33 2.65 20.82
C ASP A 53 8.19 3.06 22.03
N THR A 54 7.63 3.79 23.00
CA THR A 54 8.31 4.20 24.24
C THR A 54 8.00 3.32 25.44
N SER A 55 7.05 2.38 25.34
CA SER A 55 6.54 1.65 26.51
C SER A 55 6.11 0.21 26.17
N PRO A 56 6.85 -0.82 26.62
CA PRO A 56 6.58 -2.23 26.28
C PRO A 56 5.16 -2.72 26.60
N GLY A 57 4.54 -2.24 27.69
CA GLY A 57 3.18 -2.61 28.09
C GLY A 57 2.08 -2.19 27.11
N TYR A 58 2.38 -1.29 26.18
CA TYR A 58 1.42 -0.75 25.21
C TYR A 58 1.53 -1.40 23.81
N LYS A 59 2.35 -2.45 23.66
CA LYS A 59 2.56 -3.17 22.38
C LYS A 59 1.24 -3.55 21.70
N LEU A 60 0.34 -4.21 22.43
CA LEU A 60 -0.96 -4.65 21.91
C LEU A 60 -1.84 -3.48 21.48
N ARG A 61 -1.94 -2.44 22.33
CA ARG A 61 -2.75 -1.24 22.05
C ARG A 61 -2.31 -0.55 20.78
N GLY A 62 -1.00 -0.33 20.60
CA GLY A 62 -0.50 0.32 19.40
C GLY A 62 -0.66 -0.52 18.12
N GLU A 63 -0.59 -1.86 18.20
CA GLU A 63 -0.92 -2.74 17.07
C GLU A 63 -2.42 -2.75 16.74
N MET A 64 -3.29 -2.76 17.76
CA MET A 64 -4.74 -2.60 17.56
C MET A 64 -5.08 -1.27 16.91
N MET A 65 -4.46 -0.17 17.35
CA MET A 65 -4.66 1.16 16.75
C MET A 65 -4.18 1.22 15.29
N LYS A 66 -3.05 0.57 14.97
CA LYS A 66 -2.58 0.41 13.58
C LYS A 66 -3.62 -0.36 12.75
N LEU A 67 -4.15 -1.47 13.27
CA LEU A 67 -5.18 -2.26 12.59
C LEU A 67 -6.47 -1.45 12.40
N MET A 68 -6.93 -0.72 13.41
CA MET A 68 -8.13 0.13 13.29
C MET A 68 -7.93 1.24 12.26
N GLY A 69 -6.78 1.90 12.25
CA GLY A 69 -6.44 2.90 11.23
C GLY A 69 -6.52 2.34 9.81
N ASN A 70 -5.90 1.18 9.57
CA ASN A 70 -5.87 0.53 8.26
C ASN A 70 -7.20 -0.09 7.84
N SER A 71 -7.93 -0.70 8.77
CA SER A 71 -9.20 -1.39 8.47
C SER A 71 -10.37 -0.41 8.28
N SER A 72 -10.33 0.78 8.89
CA SER A 72 -11.43 1.76 8.83
C SER A 72 -11.69 2.27 7.42
N TYR A 73 -10.66 2.79 6.73
CA TYR A 73 -10.81 3.13 5.31
C TYR A 73 -10.99 1.85 4.47
N GLY A 74 -10.37 0.75 4.91
CA GLY A 74 -10.53 -0.59 4.35
C GLY A 74 -12.00 -0.96 4.12
N LYS A 75 -12.81 -0.79 5.17
CA LYS A 75 -14.23 -1.09 5.22
C LYS A 75 -15.04 -0.29 4.19
N CYS A 76 -14.66 0.96 3.92
CA CYS A 76 -15.42 1.89 3.08
C CYS A 76 -15.64 1.41 1.63
N ILE A 77 -14.85 0.44 1.12
CA ILE A 77 -15.00 -0.13 -0.23
C ILE A 77 -15.47 -1.59 -0.21
N THR A 78 -16.12 -2.03 0.87
CA THR A 78 -16.65 -3.39 0.96
C THR A 78 -17.38 -3.73 -0.34
N ASN A 79 -16.91 -4.75 -1.05
CA ASN A 79 -17.54 -5.18 -2.28
C ASN A 79 -18.77 -6.03 -1.94
N PHE A 80 -19.91 -5.36 -1.85
CA PHE A 80 -21.19 -6.02 -1.55
C PHE A 80 -21.61 -7.02 -2.63
N LEU A 81 -21.10 -6.90 -3.87
CA LEU A 81 -21.41 -7.83 -4.97
C LEU A 81 -20.81 -9.22 -4.78
N LYS A 82 -19.75 -9.34 -3.97
CA LYS A 82 -19.10 -10.61 -3.62
C LYS A 82 -19.67 -11.24 -2.36
N GLN A 83 -20.71 -10.67 -1.77
CA GLN A 83 -21.32 -11.25 -0.59
C GLN A 83 -22.23 -12.42 -0.95
N GLU A 84 -22.01 -13.52 -0.25
CA GLU A 84 -22.79 -14.74 -0.35
C GLU A 84 -23.54 -14.99 0.96
N THR A 85 -24.58 -15.80 0.90
CA THR A 85 -25.21 -16.40 2.08
C THR A 85 -25.03 -17.90 2.01
N ALA A 86 -24.51 -18.50 3.08
CA ALA A 86 -24.43 -19.93 3.25
C ALA A 86 -25.62 -20.43 4.08
N LYS A 87 -26.17 -21.59 3.70
CA LYS A 87 -27.23 -22.27 4.46
C LYS A 87 -27.01 -23.77 4.46
N ILE A 88 -27.05 -24.39 5.64
CA ILE A 88 -27.07 -25.85 5.79
C ILE A 88 -28.49 -26.34 5.52
N VAL A 89 -28.62 -27.30 4.62
CA VAL A 89 -29.89 -27.90 4.20
C VAL A 89 -29.87 -29.40 4.51
N THR A 90 -30.89 -29.88 5.19
CA THR A 90 -31.12 -31.30 5.49
C THR A 90 -32.49 -31.74 4.95
N GLY A 91 -32.63 -33.05 4.70
CA GLY A 91 -33.86 -33.65 4.15
C GLY A 91 -34.16 -33.23 2.71
N ASP A 92 -35.43 -33.33 2.30
CA ASP A 92 -35.87 -33.21 0.90
C ASP A 92 -35.84 -31.78 0.32
N ASN A 93 -35.24 -30.82 1.04
CA ASN A 93 -35.16 -29.43 0.60
C ASN A 93 -34.05 -29.18 -0.44
N TYR A 94 -33.30 -30.19 -0.85
CA TYR A 94 -32.19 -30.07 -1.78
C TYR A 94 -32.62 -29.49 -3.14
N ILE A 95 -33.59 -30.12 -3.81
CA ILE A 95 -34.09 -29.67 -5.13
C ILE A 95 -34.68 -28.26 -5.07
N LYS A 96 -35.36 -27.93 -3.96
CA LYS A 96 -35.91 -26.58 -3.74
C LYS A 96 -34.84 -25.50 -3.73
N ASN A 97 -33.65 -25.80 -3.19
CA ASN A 97 -32.58 -24.81 -3.09
C ASN A 97 -31.79 -24.66 -4.40
N ILE A 98 -31.60 -25.74 -5.17
CA ILE A 98 -30.99 -25.67 -6.52
C ILE A 98 -31.80 -24.77 -7.46
N ARG A 99 -33.13 -24.83 -7.38
CA ARG A 99 -34.02 -24.06 -8.26
C ARG A 99 -34.08 -22.56 -7.96
N ARG A 100 -33.38 -22.07 -6.93
CA ARG A 100 -33.40 -20.64 -6.60
C ARG A 100 -32.57 -19.87 -7.63
N ASN A 101 -33.11 -18.73 -8.08
CA ASN A 101 -32.43 -17.86 -9.04
C ASN A 101 -31.08 -17.29 -8.57
N ASN A 102 -30.83 -17.35 -7.26
CA ASN A 102 -29.60 -16.85 -6.64
C ASN A 102 -28.67 -17.97 -6.16
N TYR A 103 -28.93 -19.22 -6.54
CA TYR A 103 -28.05 -20.34 -6.25
C TYR A 103 -26.69 -20.19 -6.96
N ILE A 104 -25.60 -20.51 -6.26
CA ILE A 104 -24.23 -20.55 -6.81
C ILE A 104 -23.76 -22.00 -6.88
N GLU A 105 -23.65 -22.65 -5.73
CA GLU A 105 -23.15 -24.00 -5.60
C GLU A 105 -23.58 -24.62 -4.27
N HIS A 106 -23.30 -25.91 -4.07
CA HIS A 106 -23.44 -26.55 -2.77
C HIS A 106 -22.31 -27.57 -2.54
N GLN A 107 -22.04 -27.89 -1.28
CA GLN A 107 -21.07 -28.89 -0.86
C GLN A 107 -21.70 -29.86 0.13
N ASP A 108 -21.55 -31.15 -0.12
CA ASP A 108 -22.04 -32.19 0.79
C ASP A 108 -21.24 -32.21 2.09
N MET A 109 -21.94 -32.43 3.19
CA MET A 109 -21.39 -32.52 4.53
C MET A 109 -21.76 -33.86 5.17
N ASN A 110 -21.09 -34.22 6.27
CA ASN A 110 -21.44 -35.42 7.06
C ASN A 110 -22.94 -35.47 7.44
N LYS A 111 -23.57 -34.31 7.62
CA LYS A 111 -25.01 -34.17 7.84
C LYS A 111 -25.57 -33.01 7.02
N GLY A 112 -26.23 -33.33 5.91
CA GLY A 112 -26.83 -32.35 5.00
C GLY A 112 -25.85 -31.78 3.99
N CYS A 113 -26.22 -30.64 3.41
CA CYS A 113 -25.48 -30.00 2.33
C CYS A 113 -25.42 -28.49 2.58
N GLU A 114 -24.24 -27.88 2.47
CA GLU A 114 -24.06 -26.44 2.55
C GLU A 114 -24.33 -25.81 1.19
N PHE A 115 -25.38 -25.01 1.09
CA PHE A 115 -25.71 -24.25 -0.12
C PHE A 115 -25.19 -22.82 -0.02
N ARG A 116 -24.55 -22.36 -1.10
CA ARG A 116 -24.11 -20.98 -1.27
C ARG A 116 -25.01 -20.24 -2.25
N PHE A 117 -25.44 -19.04 -1.86
CA PHE A 117 -26.29 -18.19 -2.68
C PHE A 117 -25.72 -16.79 -2.82
N LYS A 118 -25.91 -16.19 -3.99
CA LYS A 118 -25.61 -14.78 -4.25
C LYS A 118 -26.63 -13.89 -3.53
N LYS A 119 -26.19 -12.76 -3.00
CA LYS A 119 -27.11 -11.69 -2.59
C LYS A 119 -27.66 -10.97 -3.82
N MET A 120 -28.99 -10.94 -3.94
CA MET A 120 -29.69 -10.28 -5.04
C MET A 120 -29.87 -8.78 -4.86
N SER A 121 -29.74 -8.29 -3.62
CA SER A 121 -29.79 -6.86 -3.30
C SER A 121 -28.83 -6.54 -2.17
N PHE A 122 -28.34 -5.31 -2.16
CA PHE A 122 -27.52 -4.77 -1.09
C PHE A 122 -27.75 -3.27 -0.96
N LYS A 123 -27.55 -2.73 0.26
CA LYS A 123 -27.55 -1.29 0.51
C LYS A 123 -26.12 -0.79 0.50
N GLN A 124 -25.78 0.11 -0.42
CA GLN A 124 -24.50 0.82 -0.39
C GLN A 124 -24.56 1.91 0.70
N SER A 125 -24.30 1.53 1.95
CA SER A 125 -24.32 2.43 3.10
C SER A 125 -22.93 2.90 3.53
N LEU A 126 -21.89 2.63 2.74
CA LEU A 126 -20.51 2.96 3.09
C LEU A 126 -19.97 4.09 2.21
N PRO A 127 -19.18 5.01 2.79
CA PRO A 127 -18.66 6.17 2.09
C PRO A 127 -17.45 5.81 1.21
N ILE A 128 -17.71 5.20 0.04
CA ILE A 128 -16.68 4.71 -0.90
C ILE A 128 -15.65 5.79 -1.29
N HIS A 129 -16.10 7.05 -1.36
CA HIS A 129 -15.28 8.21 -1.70
C HIS A 129 -14.12 8.46 -0.71
N ILE A 130 -14.23 8.01 0.55
CA ILE A 130 -13.15 8.14 1.54
C ILE A 130 -11.92 7.36 1.08
N ARG A 131 -12.07 6.07 0.77
CA ARG A 131 -10.93 5.23 0.37
C ARG A 131 -10.41 5.63 -1.01
N PHE A 132 -11.30 6.06 -1.92
CA PHE A 132 -10.87 6.69 -3.16
C PHE A 132 -9.90 7.84 -2.88
N GLN A 133 -10.30 8.79 -2.03
CA GLN A 133 -9.45 9.95 -1.71
C GLN A 133 -8.15 9.54 -1.00
N VAL A 134 -8.21 8.60 -0.04
CA VAL A 134 -7.02 8.08 0.67
C VAL A 134 -6.01 7.50 -0.33
N TYR A 135 -6.45 6.68 -1.27
CA TYR A 135 -5.55 6.07 -2.25
C TYR A 135 -4.99 7.04 -3.28
N GLN A 136 -5.80 7.98 -3.77
CA GLN A 136 -5.29 8.99 -4.69
C GLN A 136 -4.25 9.90 -4.02
N LEU A 137 -4.45 10.28 -2.75
CA LEU A 137 -3.49 11.10 -2.02
C LEU A 137 -2.26 10.33 -1.55
N ALA A 138 -2.40 9.06 -1.16
CA ALA A 138 -1.25 8.21 -0.84
C ALA A 138 -0.36 8.01 -2.07
N LYS A 139 -0.97 7.71 -3.24
CA LYS A 139 -0.26 7.64 -4.51
C LYS A 139 0.44 8.95 -4.84
N LEU A 140 -0.27 10.08 -4.74
CA LEU A 140 0.31 11.40 -4.94
C LEU A 140 1.54 11.59 -4.04
N ARG A 141 1.44 11.27 -2.76
CA ARG A 141 2.53 11.47 -1.81
C ARG A 141 3.79 10.68 -2.17
N VAL A 142 3.64 9.44 -2.64
CA VAL A 142 4.77 8.61 -3.10
C VAL A 142 5.36 9.15 -4.40
N LEU A 143 4.53 9.59 -5.34
CA LEU A 143 4.98 10.21 -6.58
C LEU A 143 5.76 11.51 -6.31
N GLN A 144 5.23 12.37 -5.45
CA GLN A 144 5.88 13.60 -5.03
C GLN A 144 7.21 13.34 -4.34
N PHE A 145 7.28 12.33 -3.47
CA PHE A 145 8.55 11.97 -2.84
C PHE A 145 9.57 11.49 -3.87
N TYR A 146 9.15 10.70 -4.86
CA TYR A 146 10.05 10.24 -5.90
C TYR A 146 10.49 11.38 -6.83
N TYR A 147 9.55 12.04 -7.51
CA TYR A 147 9.88 13.04 -8.55
C TYR A 147 10.31 14.39 -7.97
N ASP A 148 9.58 14.91 -6.99
CA ASP A 148 9.78 16.28 -6.46
C ASP A 148 10.89 16.33 -5.39
N SER A 149 11.38 15.17 -4.92
CA SER A 149 12.47 15.10 -3.93
C SER A 149 13.66 14.31 -4.45
N ILE A 150 13.53 12.99 -4.62
CA ILE A 150 14.67 12.12 -4.98
C ILE A 150 15.19 12.43 -6.39
N ASP A 151 14.32 12.37 -7.40
CA ASP A 151 14.71 12.50 -8.81
C ASP A 151 15.21 13.91 -9.14
N TYR A 152 14.57 14.91 -8.53
CA TYR A 152 15.01 16.29 -8.64
C TYR A 152 16.41 16.49 -8.02
N SER A 153 16.65 15.94 -6.83
CA SER A 153 17.82 16.28 -6.01
C SER A 153 19.07 15.46 -6.29
N ILE A 154 18.94 14.24 -6.82
CA ILE A 154 20.05 13.31 -7.06
C ILE A 154 20.29 13.17 -8.57
N ASP A 155 21.54 13.02 -9.00
CA ASP A 155 21.82 12.75 -10.41
C ASP A 155 21.39 11.32 -10.80
N LYS A 156 20.95 11.14 -12.04
CA LYS A 156 20.55 9.81 -12.54
C LYS A 156 21.71 8.81 -12.56
N SER A 157 22.97 9.28 -12.61
CA SER A 157 24.13 8.40 -12.46
C SER A 157 24.34 7.91 -11.03
N ASP A 158 23.79 8.61 -10.04
CA ASP A 158 24.04 8.39 -8.62
C ASP A 158 22.91 7.67 -7.89
N TYR A 159 21.81 7.33 -8.59
CA TYR A 159 20.77 6.50 -7.99
C TYR A 159 20.06 5.59 -8.99
N GLN A 160 19.57 4.46 -8.48
CA GLN A 160 18.68 3.56 -9.19
C GLN A 160 17.46 3.27 -8.32
N TYR A 161 16.26 3.47 -8.88
CA TYR A 161 15.03 3.06 -8.24
C TYR A 161 14.81 1.56 -8.46
N CYS A 162 14.99 0.76 -7.42
CA CYS A 162 15.06 -0.70 -7.53
C CYS A 162 13.68 -1.37 -7.43
N MET A 163 12.83 -0.89 -6.51
CA MET A 163 11.51 -1.47 -6.27
C MET A 163 10.61 -0.54 -5.46
N MET A 164 9.30 -0.61 -5.70
CA MET A 164 8.27 0.03 -4.88
C MET A 164 7.22 -1.00 -4.47
N ASP A 165 6.79 -0.99 -3.21
CA ASP A 165 5.55 -1.65 -2.78
C ASP A 165 4.71 -0.69 -1.95
N THR A 166 3.66 -0.16 -2.56
CA THR A 166 2.59 0.66 -1.96
C THR A 166 3.06 1.97 -1.32
N ASP A 167 3.73 1.89 -0.17
CA ASP A 167 4.22 2.99 0.67
C ASP A 167 5.71 2.86 1.02
N SER A 168 6.41 1.90 0.39
CA SER A 168 7.84 1.68 0.54
C SER A 168 8.55 1.77 -0.82
N ALA A 169 9.79 2.30 -0.79
CA ALA A 169 10.67 2.43 -1.93
C ALA A 169 12.06 1.91 -1.56
N TYR A 170 12.68 1.13 -2.45
CA TYR A 170 14.06 0.69 -2.34
C TYR A 170 14.84 1.40 -3.44
N ILE A 171 15.81 2.20 -3.02
CA ILE A 171 16.61 3.05 -3.89
C ILE A 171 18.07 2.72 -3.59
N ALA A 172 18.80 2.31 -4.62
CA ALA A 172 20.25 2.21 -4.55
C ALA A 172 20.85 3.57 -4.86
N ILE A 173 21.88 3.96 -4.12
CA ILE A 173 22.63 5.20 -4.31
C ILE A 173 24.12 4.88 -4.44
N SER A 174 24.88 5.76 -5.10
CA SER A 174 26.31 5.58 -5.36
C SER A 174 27.21 5.83 -4.15
N ASP A 175 26.68 6.39 -3.06
CA ASP A 175 27.40 6.72 -1.82
C ASP A 175 26.71 6.08 -0.60
N GLU A 176 27.35 6.12 0.56
CA GLU A 176 26.83 5.55 1.82
C GLU A 176 25.70 6.37 2.43
N SER A 177 25.48 7.60 1.96
CA SER A 177 24.49 8.52 2.52
C SER A 177 23.89 9.44 1.47
N LEU A 178 22.99 10.33 1.90
CA LEU A 178 22.39 11.35 1.04
C LEU A 178 23.39 12.45 0.59
N GLU A 179 24.71 12.26 0.76
CA GLU A 179 25.73 13.13 0.17
C GLU A 179 25.72 13.12 -1.37
N VAL A 180 25.07 12.13 -2.00
CA VAL A 180 24.77 12.06 -3.46
C VAL A 180 23.90 13.21 -3.98
N ILE A 181 23.32 14.02 -3.10
CA ILE A 181 22.54 15.20 -3.53
C ILE A 181 23.44 16.16 -4.30
N LYS A 182 22.94 16.61 -5.46
CA LYS A 182 23.62 17.59 -6.33
C LYS A 182 24.11 18.78 -5.50
N PRO A 183 25.39 19.19 -5.62
CA PRO A 183 25.96 20.27 -4.81
C PRO A 183 25.12 21.56 -4.81
N SER A 184 24.57 21.94 -5.97
CA SER A 184 23.72 23.12 -6.13
C SER A 184 22.37 23.06 -5.41
N LEU A 185 21.92 21.85 -5.02
CA LEU A 185 20.63 21.62 -4.35
C LEU A 185 20.78 21.24 -2.87
N LYS A 186 22.00 21.13 -2.33
CA LYS A 186 22.22 20.71 -0.93
C LYS A 186 21.51 21.61 0.08
N ASP A 187 21.61 22.94 -0.08
CA ASP A 187 20.96 23.90 0.81
C ASP A 187 19.43 23.86 0.70
N GLU A 188 18.91 23.76 -0.53
CA GLU A 188 17.47 23.64 -0.78
C GLU A 188 16.93 22.34 -0.18
N PHE A 189 17.61 21.22 -0.41
CA PHE A 189 17.25 19.92 0.14
C PHE A 189 17.26 19.96 1.66
N LYS A 190 18.30 20.51 2.28
CA LYS A 190 18.40 20.65 3.74
C LYS A 190 17.23 21.47 4.30
N LYS A 191 16.87 22.58 3.64
CA LYS A 191 15.71 23.40 4.03
C LYS A 191 14.39 22.63 3.88
N ASN A 192 14.23 21.86 2.81
CA ASN A 192 12.99 21.15 2.49
C ASN A 192 12.91 19.72 3.07
N ARG A 193 13.97 19.22 3.72
CA ARG A 193 14.06 17.84 4.24
C ARG A 193 12.88 17.46 5.13
N HIS A 194 12.47 18.39 6.00
CA HIS A 194 11.35 18.22 6.93
C HIS A 194 9.99 17.98 6.24
N LEU A 195 9.87 18.30 4.95
CA LEU A 195 8.69 18.02 4.15
C LEU A 195 8.60 16.54 3.76
N TRP A 196 9.70 15.79 3.80
CA TRP A 196 9.80 14.43 3.26
C TRP A 196 10.25 13.42 4.30
N LEU A 197 11.28 13.76 5.08
CA LEU A 197 11.95 12.87 6.02
C LEU A 197 11.77 13.35 7.46
N GLY A 198 11.60 12.39 8.37
CA GLY A 198 11.62 12.66 9.81
C GLY A 198 12.97 13.15 10.30
N ARG A 199 12.97 13.90 11.40
CA ARG A 199 14.19 14.31 12.09
C ARG A 199 14.92 13.09 12.66
N ASP A 200 16.24 13.19 12.68
CA ASP A 200 17.17 12.14 13.13
C ASP A 200 18.32 12.70 13.98
N ASP A 201 18.18 13.96 14.43
CA ASP A 201 19.11 14.65 15.33
C ASP A 201 19.14 14.03 16.74
N THR A 202 18.01 13.52 17.22
CA THR A 202 17.93 12.74 18.46
C THR A 202 17.11 11.47 18.29
N ILE A 203 17.30 10.51 19.21
CA ILE A 203 16.53 9.27 19.25
C ILE A 203 15.04 9.56 19.44
N GLU A 204 14.70 10.51 20.33
CA GLU A 204 13.33 10.90 20.63
C GLU A 204 12.64 11.49 19.40
N ASN A 205 13.32 12.39 18.69
CA ASN A 205 12.81 12.98 17.45
C ASN A 205 12.60 11.91 16.37
N LYS A 206 13.57 11.00 16.19
CA LYS A 206 13.47 9.89 15.23
C LYS A 206 12.30 8.97 15.55
N VAL A 207 12.12 8.60 16.82
CA VAL A 207 11.01 7.74 17.26
C VAL A 207 9.67 8.44 17.04
N TYR A 208 9.54 9.71 17.43
CA TYR A 208 8.32 10.48 17.27
C TYR A 208 7.93 10.65 15.79
N ASP A 209 8.88 11.06 14.96
CA ASP A 209 8.67 11.34 13.53
C ASP A 209 8.45 10.05 12.74
N SER A 210 8.94 8.89 13.21
CA SER A 210 8.63 7.57 12.62
C SER A 210 7.13 7.21 12.62
N ARG A 211 6.31 7.99 13.34
CA ARG A 211 4.85 7.87 13.45
C ARG A 211 4.10 9.12 12.98
N THR A 212 4.82 10.13 12.48
CA THR A 212 4.23 11.34 11.91
C THR A 212 3.68 11.05 10.51
N PRO A 213 2.37 11.21 10.27
CA PRO A 213 1.77 10.88 8.98
C PRO A 213 2.39 11.68 7.82
N GLY A 214 2.67 10.98 6.73
CA GLY A 214 3.18 11.58 5.50
C GLY A 214 4.70 11.70 5.41
N LEU A 215 5.45 11.52 6.49
CA LEU A 215 6.91 11.46 6.44
C LEU A 215 7.39 10.05 6.09
N PHE A 216 8.45 9.98 5.30
CA PHE A 216 9.19 8.76 5.01
C PHE A 216 10.29 8.57 6.06
N LYS A 217 10.63 7.31 6.30
CA LYS A 217 11.67 6.90 7.25
C LYS A 217 12.49 5.78 6.65
N LEU A 218 13.76 5.74 6.98
CA LEU A 218 14.63 4.61 6.67
C LEU A 218 14.21 3.41 7.52
N GLU A 219 13.71 2.35 6.90
CA GLU A 219 13.33 1.10 7.57
C GLU A 219 14.37 -0.02 7.38
N TYR A 220 15.20 0.08 6.34
CA TYR A 220 16.20 -0.91 5.99
C TYR A 220 17.30 -0.26 5.17
N GLU A 221 18.53 -0.65 5.44
CA GLU A 221 19.72 -0.27 4.70
C GLU A 221 20.55 -1.54 4.48
N GLY A 222 21.15 -1.67 3.31
CA GLY A 222 21.91 -2.85 2.92
C GLY A 222 22.56 -2.65 1.56
N ASN A 223 23.47 -3.55 1.21
CA ASN A 223 24.29 -3.46 0.00
C ASN A 223 23.74 -4.26 -1.19
N CYS A 224 22.54 -4.83 -1.06
CA CYS A 224 21.99 -5.74 -2.06
C CYS A 224 20.47 -5.59 -2.15
N ILE A 225 19.97 -5.59 -3.39
CA ILE A 225 18.57 -5.89 -3.69
C ILE A 225 18.50 -6.65 -5.02
N ILE A 226 17.82 -7.79 -5.00
CA ILE A 226 17.47 -8.57 -6.19
C ILE A 226 15.95 -8.52 -6.30
N SER A 227 15.42 -7.81 -7.29
CA SER A 227 13.98 -7.70 -7.52
C SER A 227 13.56 -8.44 -8.79
N LEU A 228 12.69 -9.44 -8.65
CA LEU A 228 12.22 -10.26 -9.77
C LEU A 228 10.88 -9.79 -10.32
N ALA A 229 9.98 -9.39 -9.42
CA ALA A 229 8.66 -8.89 -9.74
C ALA A 229 8.06 -8.14 -8.54
N SER A 230 6.88 -7.56 -8.74
CA SER A 230 6.09 -6.95 -7.66
C SER A 230 5.95 -7.89 -6.46
N LYS A 231 6.41 -7.45 -5.28
CA LYS A 231 6.40 -8.19 -4.01
C LYS A 231 7.29 -9.45 -3.99
N MET A 232 8.23 -9.57 -4.93
CA MET A 232 9.22 -10.63 -4.99
C MET A 232 10.63 -10.03 -5.07
N TYR A 233 11.31 -10.00 -3.93
CA TYR A 233 12.64 -9.41 -3.79
C TYR A 233 13.45 -10.01 -2.64
N TYR A 234 14.77 -9.92 -2.76
CA TYR A 234 15.73 -10.35 -1.75
C TYR A 234 16.74 -9.25 -1.48
N CYS A 235 16.90 -8.82 -0.22
CA CYS A 235 17.99 -7.95 0.20
C CYS A 235 19.02 -8.75 0.99
N ASP A 236 18.57 -9.43 2.06
CA ASP A 236 19.35 -10.36 2.87
C ASP A 236 18.45 -11.44 3.51
N GLU A 237 19.04 -12.28 4.37
CA GLU A 237 18.36 -13.39 5.05
C GLU A 237 17.22 -12.94 5.98
N ASN A 238 17.30 -11.70 6.50
CA ASN A 238 16.30 -11.10 7.38
C ASN A 238 15.30 -10.20 6.63
N LYS A 239 15.64 -9.78 5.40
CA LYS A 239 14.86 -8.85 4.59
C LYS A 239 14.65 -9.38 3.17
N PHE A 240 13.55 -10.11 3.00
CA PHE A 240 13.09 -10.58 1.70
C PHE A 240 11.56 -10.73 1.65
N SER A 241 10.98 -10.69 0.45
CA SER A 241 9.58 -11.00 0.19
C SER A 241 9.45 -11.97 -0.98
N SER A 242 8.67 -13.04 -0.79
CA SER A 242 8.40 -14.06 -1.80
C SER A 242 6.89 -14.32 -1.88
N LYS A 243 6.12 -13.31 -2.31
CA LYS A 243 4.67 -13.42 -2.30
C LYS A 243 4.20 -14.56 -3.23
N GLY A 244 3.35 -15.44 -2.70
CA GLY A 244 2.85 -16.61 -3.43
C GLY A 244 3.67 -17.88 -3.17
N ILE A 245 4.80 -17.80 -2.48
CA ILE A 245 5.64 -18.95 -2.12
C ILE A 245 5.40 -19.35 -0.66
N ASN A 246 5.20 -20.65 -0.42
CA ASN A 246 5.11 -21.19 0.94
C ASN A 246 6.52 -21.32 1.55
N LYS A 247 6.84 -20.42 2.49
CA LYS A 247 8.14 -20.40 3.18
C LYS A 247 8.43 -21.62 4.05
N LYS A 248 7.42 -22.41 4.44
CA LYS A 248 7.63 -23.65 5.22
C LYS A 248 8.09 -24.83 4.34
N GLN A 249 7.71 -24.80 3.07
CA GLN A 249 8.01 -25.86 2.10
C GLN A 249 9.19 -25.50 1.20
N ASN A 250 9.60 -24.23 1.19
CA ASN A 250 10.63 -23.73 0.29
C ASN A 250 11.64 -22.94 1.10
N GLU A 251 12.89 -23.39 1.06
CA GLU A 251 14.01 -22.59 1.51
C GLU A 251 14.21 -21.41 0.57
N ILE A 252 14.29 -20.19 1.12
CA ILE A 252 14.46 -18.97 0.34
C ILE A 252 15.89 -18.48 0.54
N THR A 253 16.70 -18.54 -0.51
CA THR A 253 18.12 -18.13 -0.48
C THR A 253 18.39 -17.08 -1.53
N LYS A 254 19.47 -16.31 -1.34
CA LYS A 254 19.97 -15.36 -2.36
C LYS A 254 20.16 -16.05 -3.72
N GLN A 255 20.73 -17.26 -3.71
CA GLN A 255 21.06 -17.99 -4.93
C GLN A 255 19.82 -18.26 -5.78
N LYS A 256 18.69 -18.67 -5.18
CA LYS A 256 17.43 -18.90 -5.92
C LYS A 256 16.92 -17.65 -6.63
N TYR A 257 17.14 -16.47 -6.06
CA TYR A 257 16.81 -15.21 -6.73
C TYR A 257 17.76 -14.88 -7.87
N VAL A 258 19.06 -15.16 -7.70
CA VAL A 258 20.06 -14.98 -8.75
C VAL A 258 19.81 -15.93 -9.92
N ASP A 259 19.51 -17.20 -9.64
CA ASP A 259 19.24 -18.23 -10.65
C ASP A 259 17.99 -17.85 -11.46
N ALA A 260 16.93 -17.39 -10.80
CA ALA A 260 15.71 -16.93 -11.48
C ALA A 260 15.94 -15.72 -12.42
N LEU A 261 16.99 -14.92 -12.21
CA LEU A 261 17.40 -13.88 -13.16
C LEU A 261 18.16 -14.46 -14.35
N LYS A 262 18.98 -15.49 -14.12
CA LYS A 262 19.84 -16.11 -15.15
C LYS A 262 19.06 -17.02 -16.08
N ASP A 263 18.11 -17.80 -15.56
CA ASP A 263 17.28 -18.72 -16.35
C ASP A 263 16.42 -18.01 -17.40
N ARG A 264 16.21 -16.69 -17.27
CA ARG A 264 15.52 -15.89 -18.30
C ARG A 264 16.39 -15.54 -19.51
N ASN A 265 17.70 -15.73 -19.45
CA ASN A 265 18.61 -15.44 -20.57
C ASN A 265 18.74 -16.59 -21.57
N GLU A 266 18.10 -17.75 -21.35
CA GLU A 266 18.12 -18.89 -22.29
C GLU A 266 16.88 -18.96 -23.22
N ILE A 267 15.95 -18.00 -23.12
CA ILE A 267 14.73 -17.94 -23.95
C ILE A 267 14.62 -16.61 -24.72
N ALA A 268 15.76 -16.08 -25.20
CA ALA A 268 15.81 -14.93 -26.11
C ALA A 268 16.42 -15.33 -27.45
#